data_AF-A0A8S3J9C6-F1
#
_entry.id   AF-A0A8S3J9C6-F1
#
_cell.length_a   1.000
_cell.length_b   1.000
_cell.length_c   1.000
_cell.angle_alpha   90.00
_cell.angle_beta   90.00
_cell.angle_gamma   90.00
#
_symmetry.space_group_name_H-M   'P 1'
#
loop_
_entity.id
_entity.type
_entity.pdbx_description
1 polymer ?
#
loop_
_entity_poly.entity_id
_entity_poly.type
_entity_poly.pdbx_seq_one_letter_code
_entity_poly.pdbx_strand_id
1 'polypeptide(L)'
;MTAEQVVQEMRHRIHLATRLTASAGIACNMRLAKLCSDINKPNGQYQLESNVNVILNFIRNMPIRKIKGIGKVTALHLESLEIQTVNDIYLKRGILKLIEYPT
;
A
#
# COMPACT_ATOMS: atom_id res chain seq x y z
N MET A 1 4.08 17.14 -18.90
CA MET A 1 3.38 17.06 -17.60
C MET A 1 3.82 15.80 -16.89
N THR A 2 4.18 15.89 -15.61
CA THR A 2 4.54 14.73 -14.78
C THR A 2 3.30 14.04 -14.22
N ALA A 3 3.43 12.81 -13.72
CA ALA A 3 2.33 12.09 -13.06
C ALA A 3 1.79 12.87 -11.85
N GLU A 4 2.67 13.51 -11.06
CA GLU A 4 2.27 14.36 -9.94
C GLU A 4 1.43 15.55 -10.39
N GLN A 5 1.81 16.23 -11.46
CA GLN A 5 1.06 17.38 -12.00
C GLN A 5 -0.35 16.97 -12.45
N VAL A 6 -0.48 15.82 -13.11
CA VAL A 6 -1.78 15.29 -13.55
C VAL A 6 -2.68 15.00 -12.34
N VAL A 7 -2.16 14.36 -11.31
CA VAL A 7 -2.95 14.04 -10.10
C VAL A 7 -3.28 15.28 -9.29
N GLN A 8 -2.37 16.26 -9.23
CA GLN A 8 -2.62 17.55 -8.59
C GLN A 8 -3.78 18.28 -9.29
N GLU A 9 -3.79 18.27 -10.62
CA GLU A 9 -4.88 18.85 -11.41
C GLU A 9 -6.21 18.12 -11.18
N MET A 10 -6.21 16.78 -11.14
CA MET A 10 -7.42 16.01 -10.81
C MET A 10 -7.99 16.38 -9.44
N ARG A 11 -7.12 16.50 -8.42
CA ARG A 11 -7.52 16.90 -7.07
C ARG A 11 -8.04 18.33 -7.04
N HIS A 12 -7.42 19.23 -7.79
CA HIS A 12 -7.89 20.62 -7.93
C HIS A 12 -9.29 20.67 -8.55
N ARG A 13 -9.53 19.93 -9.63
CA ARG A 13 -10.85 19.82 -10.27
C ARG A 13 -11.93 19.25 -9.33
N ILE A 14 -11.59 18.23 -8.53
CA ILE A 14 -12.51 17.70 -7.50
C ILE A 14 -12.86 18.80 -6.50
N HIS A 15 -11.89 19.56 -6.03
CA HIS A 15 -12.12 20.64 -5.08
C HIS A 15 -12.99 21.76 -5.65
N LEU A 16 -12.74 22.18 -6.90
CA LEU A 16 -13.56 23.19 -7.58
C LEU A 16 -15.01 22.73 -7.75
N ALA A 17 -15.23 21.47 -8.14
CA ALA A 17 -16.57 20.94 -8.42
C ALA A 17 -17.38 20.62 -7.16
N THR A 18 -16.73 20.15 -6.09
CA THR A 18 -17.42 19.57 -4.92
C THR A 18 -17.19 20.33 -3.61
N ARG A 19 -16.22 21.24 -3.58
CA ARG A 19 -15.67 21.85 -2.35
C ARG A 19 -15.09 20.86 -1.34
N LEU A 20 -14.95 19.59 -1.72
CA LEU A 20 -14.30 18.54 -0.92
C LEU A 20 -12.84 18.37 -1.36
N THR A 21 -11.99 17.93 -0.43
CA THR A 21 -10.60 17.60 -0.74
C THR A 21 -10.43 16.10 -0.94
N ALA A 22 -9.47 15.71 -1.78
CA ALA A 22 -9.12 14.32 -2.01
C ALA A 22 -7.62 14.12 -1.81
N SER A 23 -7.24 12.96 -1.27
CA SER A 23 -5.85 12.47 -1.29
C SER A 23 -5.68 11.41 -2.37
N ALA A 24 -4.47 11.30 -2.93
CA ALA A 24 -4.18 10.40 -4.04
C ALA A 24 -2.81 9.71 -3.90
N GLY A 25 -2.67 8.53 -4.50
CA GLY A 25 -1.41 7.79 -4.52
C GLY A 25 -1.06 7.38 -5.94
N ILE A 26 0.22 7.50 -6.30
CA ILE A 26 0.76 7.17 -7.62
C ILE A 26 1.80 6.08 -7.43
N ALA A 27 1.67 4.96 -8.14
CA ALA A 27 2.64 3.86 -8.10
C ALA A 27 2.51 2.96 -9.34
N CYS A 28 3.43 2.02 -9.49
CA CYS A 28 3.47 1.08 -10.62
C CYS A 28 2.35 0.01 -10.62
N ASN A 29 1.56 -0.11 -9.54
CA ASN A 29 0.39 -0.99 -9.49
C ASN A 29 -0.68 -0.50 -8.51
N MET A 30 -1.89 -1.05 -8.63
CA MET A 30 -3.06 -0.63 -7.84
C MET A 30 -2.90 -0.85 -6.33
N ARG A 31 -2.21 -1.90 -5.88
CA ARG A 31 -2.02 -2.18 -4.44
C ARG A 31 -1.11 -1.13 -3.81
N LEU A 32 0.01 -0.82 -4.45
CA LEU A 32 0.93 0.23 -4.02
C LEU A 32 0.27 1.61 -4.10
N ALA A 33 -0.44 1.93 -5.18
CA ALA A 33 -1.11 3.22 -5.34
C ALA A 33 -2.14 3.47 -4.21
N LYS A 34 -2.91 2.43 -3.83
CA LYS A 34 -3.84 2.53 -2.71
C LYS A 34 -3.12 2.79 -1.39
N LEU A 35 -1.97 2.17 -1.17
CA LEU A 35 -1.16 2.39 0.02
C LEU A 35 -0.62 3.83 0.06
N CYS A 36 -0.08 4.30 -1.06
CA CYS A 36 0.42 5.67 -1.23
C CYS A 36 -0.66 6.73 -0.96
N SER A 37 -1.92 6.47 -1.35
CA SER A 37 -3.03 7.41 -1.14
C SER A 37 -3.34 7.73 0.33
N ASP A 38 -2.89 6.89 1.27
CA ASP A 38 -3.11 7.09 2.70
C ASP A 38 -1.94 7.82 3.40
N ILE A 39 -0.78 7.98 2.76
CA ILE A 39 0.44 8.53 3.39
C ILE A 39 0.27 10.01 3.70
N ASN A 40 -0.08 10.81 2.68
CA ASN A 40 -0.22 12.26 2.79
C ASN A 40 -1.70 12.64 2.97
N LYS A 41 -2.41 11.95 3.84
CA LYS A 41 -3.75 12.36 4.26
C LYS A 41 -3.66 13.37 5.41
N PRO A 42 -4.55 14.38 5.47
CA PRO A 42 -5.58 14.73 4.47
C PRO A 42 -5.05 15.62 3.32
N ASN A 43 -5.81 15.71 2.21
CA ASN A 43 -5.58 16.60 1.06
C ASN A 43 -4.13 16.64 0.53
N GLY A 44 -3.53 15.48 0.30
CA GLY A 44 -2.17 15.36 -0.22
C GLY A 44 -2.04 14.21 -1.22
N GLN A 45 -0.91 14.17 -1.90
CA GLN A 45 -0.59 13.07 -2.81
C GLN A 45 0.81 12.54 -2.54
N TYR A 46 1.03 11.27 -2.89
CA TYR A 46 2.35 10.63 -2.78
C TYR A 46 2.62 9.80 -4.03
N GLN A 47 3.78 10.03 -4.66
CA GLN A 47 4.29 9.18 -5.73
C GLN A 47 5.38 8.25 -5.21
N LEU A 48 5.15 6.94 -5.39
CA LEU A 48 6.18 5.94 -5.25
C LEU A 48 6.85 5.71 -6.61
N GLU A 49 8.16 5.88 -6.65
CA GLU A 49 8.96 5.65 -7.86
C GLU A 49 8.89 4.17 -8.29
N SER A 50 8.83 3.94 -9.61
CA SER A 50 8.79 2.61 -10.23
C SER A 50 10.17 1.92 -10.23
N ASN A 51 10.91 2.01 -9.14
CA ASN A 51 12.20 1.36 -8.94
C ASN A 51 12.05 0.24 -7.92
N VAL A 52 12.50 -0.96 -8.26
CA VAL A 52 12.34 -2.16 -7.41
C VAL A 52 12.94 -1.97 -6.02
N ASN A 53 14.14 -1.37 -5.92
CA ASN A 53 14.79 -1.16 -4.63
C ASN A 53 14.03 -0.15 -3.76
N VAL A 54 13.52 0.93 -4.38
CA VAL A 54 12.69 1.93 -3.70
C VAL A 54 11.40 1.29 -3.18
N ILE A 55 10.74 0.49 -4.01
CA ILE A 55 9.50 -0.22 -3.63
C ILE A 55 9.76 -1.19 -2.49
N LEU A 56 10.80 -2.01 -2.58
CA LEU A 56 11.15 -2.99 -1.54
C LEU A 56 11.46 -2.30 -0.21
N ASN A 57 12.24 -1.22 -0.23
CA ASN A 57 12.55 -0.45 0.98
C ASN A 57 11.30 0.21 1.57
N PHE A 58 10.39 0.72 0.72
CA PHE A 58 9.14 1.34 1.15
C PHE A 58 8.21 0.35 1.87
N ILE A 59 8.10 -0.89 1.38
CA ILE A 59 7.17 -1.88 1.96
C ILE A 59 7.77 -2.73 3.08
N ARG A 60 9.10 -2.89 3.16
CA ARG A 60 9.78 -3.89 4.01
C ARG A 60 9.28 -3.89 5.45
N ASN A 61 9.30 -2.74 6.10
CA ASN A 61 8.97 -2.60 7.53
C ASN A 61 7.49 -2.26 7.78
N MET A 62 6.66 -2.30 6.73
CA MET A 62 5.26 -1.92 6.86
C MET A 62 4.46 -3.01 7.59
N PRO A 63 3.60 -2.65 8.56
CA PRO A 63 2.70 -3.60 9.19
C PRO A 63 1.79 -4.27 8.15
N ILE A 64 1.63 -5.60 8.22
CA ILE A 64 0.79 -6.37 7.28
C ILE A 64 -0.64 -5.84 7.21
N ARG A 65 -1.18 -5.32 8.31
CA ARG A 65 -2.55 -4.79 8.39
C ARG A 65 -2.79 -3.56 7.52
N LYS A 66 -1.73 -2.85 7.11
CA LYS A 66 -1.81 -1.72 6.17
C LYS A 66 -2.04 -2.18 4.72
N ILE A 67 -1.76 -3.44 4.41
CA ILE A 67 -1.97 -3.98 3.07
C ILE A 67 -3.47 -4.20 2.82
N LYS A 68 -4.00 -3.55 1.78
CA LYS A 68 -5.38 -3.78 1.34
C LYS A 68 -5.57 -5.25 0.97
N GLY A 69 -6.53 -5.90 1.64
CA GLY A 69 -6.82 -7.33 1.50
C GLY A 69 -6.53 -8.12 2.76
N ILE A 70 -5.66 -7.62 3.65
CA ILE A 70 -5.40 -8.24 4.95
C ILE A 70 -6.34 -7.64 5.99
N GLY A 71 -7.44 -8.34 6.27
CA GLY A 71 -8.43 -7.98 7.28
C GLY A 71 -7.99 -8.34 8.70
N LYS A 72 -8.86 -8.06 9.68
CA LYS A 72 -8.60 -8.38 11.10
C LYS A 72 -8.31 -9.86 11.31
N VAL A 73 -9.12 -10.74 10.74
CA VAL A 73 -9.01 -12.20 10.92
C VAL A 73 -7.71 -12.73 10.31
N THR A 74 -7.39 -12.37 9.06
CA THR A 74 -6.13 -12.77 8.43
C THR A 74 -4.91 -12.24 9.17
N ALA A 75 -4.97 -11.00 9.66
CA ALA A 75 -3.88 -10.43 10.46
C ALA A 75 -3.64 -11.22 11.75
N LEU A 76 -4.70 -11.65 12.45
CA LEU A 76 -4.58 -12.48 13.66
C LEU A 76 -3.94 -13.84 13.36
N HIS A 77 -4.33 -14.50 12.26
CA HIS A 77 -3.68 -15.75 11.86
C HIS A 77 -2.20 -15.55 11.56
N LEU A 78 -1.83 -14.51 10.81
CA LEU A 78 -0.43 -14.19 10.52
C LEU A 78 0.35 -13.84 11.81
N GLU A 79 -0.26 -13.11 12.73
CA GLU A 79 0.34 -12.76 14.02
C GLU A 79 0.64 -13.99 14.88
N SER A 80 -0.24 -15.01 14.88
CA SER A 80 0.02 -16.29 15.56
C SER A 80 1.22 -17.07 14.99
N LEU A 81 1.64 -16.75 13.76
CA LEU A 81 2.84 -17.26 13.10
C LEU A 81 4.03 -16.31 13.24
N GLU A 82 3.93 -15.31 14.11
CA GLU A 82 4.88 -14.21 14.31
C GLU A 82 5.23 -13.49 12.99
N ILE A 83 4.21 -13.21 12.18
CA ILE A 83 4.30 -12.39 10.95
C ILE A 83 3.63 -11.05 11.24
N GLN A 84 4.42 -9.98 11.34
CA GLN A 84 3.91 -8.64 11.65
C GLN A 84 4.12 -7.64 10.51
N THR A 85 5.17 -7.84 9.70
CA THR A 85 5.57 -6.97 8.60
C THR A 85 5.47 -7.66 7.24
N VAL A 86 5.49 -6.86 6.17
CA VAL A 86 5.54 -7.40 4.79
C VAL A 86 6.81 -8.24 4.58
N ASN A 87 7.93 -7.86 5.19
CA ASN A 87 9.16 -8.65 5.10
C ASN A 87 9.02 -10.03 5.74
N ASP A 88 8.27 -10.15 6.83
CA ASP A 88 8.06 -11.44 7.49
C ASP A 88 7.30 -12.42 6.59
N ILE A 89 6.33 -11.93 5.80
CA ILE A 89 5.65 -12.75 4.77
C ILE A 89 6.67 -13.31 3.78
N TYR A 90 7.61 -12.47 3.32
CA TYR A 90 8.64 -12.92 2.38
C TYR A 90 9.56 -13.96 3.01
N LEU A 91 10.03 -13.74 4.25
CA LEU A 91 10.92 -14.66 4.95
C LEU A 91 10.23 -16.00 5.27
N LYS A 92 8.96 -15.98 5.69
CA LYS A 92 8.18 -17.16 6.11
C LYS A 92 7.31 -17.75 4.98
N ARG A 93 7.52 -17.34 3.72
CA ARG A 93 6.75 -17.79 2.53
C ARG A 93 6.66 -19.31 2.36
N GLY A 94 7.68 -20.05 2.79
CA GLY A 94 7.70 -21.52 2.75
C GLY A 94 6.67 -22.14 3.70
N ILE A 95 6.62 -21.65 4.94
CA ILE A 95 5.66 -22.11 5.96
C ILE A 95 4.23 -21.75 5.54
N LEU A 96 4.03 -20.53 5.04
CA LEU A 96 2.71 -20.08 4.56
C LEU A 96 2.17 -20.99 3.46
N LYS A 97 3.03 -21.42 2.51
CA LYS A 97 2.62 -22.33 1.43
C LYS A 97 2.15 -23.69 1.94
N LEU A 98 2.80 -24.24 2.97
CA LEU A 98 2.44 -25.53 3.58
C LEU A 98 1.09 -25.46 4.32
N ILE A 99 0.78 -24.31 4.92
CA ILE A 99 -0.49 -24.09 5.61
C ILE A 99 -1.65 -23.95 4.61
N GLU A 100 -1.43 -23.20 3.53
CA GLU A 100 -2.47 -22.95 2.52
C GLU A 100 -2.73 -24.18 1.64
N TYR A 101 -1.68 -24.94 1.34
CA TYR A 101 -1.73 -26.16 0.52
C TYR A 101 -0.96 -27.29 1.21
N PRO A 102 -1.59 -27.99 2.17
CA PRO A 102 -0.98 -29.16 2.80
C PRO A 102 -0.89 -30.28 1.75
N THR A 103 0.30 -30.47 1.19
CA THR A 103 0.67 -31.63 0.39
C THR A 103 0.85 -32.85 1.28
#